data_AF-Q45610-F1
#
_entry.id   AF-Q45610-F1
#
_cell.length_a   1.000
_cell.length_b   1.000
_cell.length_c   1.000
_cell.angle_alpha   90.00
_cell.angle_beta   90.00
_cell.angle_gamma   90.00
#
_symmetry.space_group_name_H-M   'P 1'
#
loop_
_entity.id
_entity.type
_entity.pdbx_description
1 polymer ?
#
loop_
_entity_poly.entity_id
_entity_poly.type
_entity_poly.pdbx_seq_one_letter_code
_entity_poly.pdbx_strand_id
1 'polypeptide(L)'
;MLIRELFKIKKKEQALSYYQDVKEKLTAEPNRICEAKIDILYAIYAEGGHAETFHLCKQHMDDLLSEKEYDSVRELSILAGERYRELELYKEAAHFFYEALQIEELIKRTEVI
;
A
#
# COMPACT_ATOMS: atom_id res chain seq x y z
N MET A 1 -2.99 -5.76 -7.99
CA MET A 1 -2.26 -5.01 -9.04
C MET A 1 -1.06 -5.82 -9.53
N LEU A 2 -0.66 -5.65 -10.81
CA LEU A 2 0.43 -6.42 -11.45
C LEU A 2 1.77 -6.29 -10.70
N ILE A 3 2.09 -5.10 -10.17
CA ILE A 3 3.33 -4.86 -9.41
C ILE A 3 3.49 -5.80 -8.20
N ARG A 4 2.39 -6.08 -7.47
CA ARG A 4 2.39 -7.01 -6.33
C ARG A 4 2.76 -8.41 -6.78
N GLU A 5 2.16 -8.88 -7.87
CA GLU A 5 2.43 -10.22 -8.39
C GLU A 5 3.88 -10.34 -8.88
N LEU A 6 4.43 -9.30 -9.53
CA LEU A 6 5.82 -9.25 -9.95
C LEU A 6 6.80 -9.33 -8.77
N PHE A 7 6.50 -8.65 -7.67
CA PHE A 7 7.29 -8.75 -6.43
C PHE A 7 7.18 -10.14 -5.78
N LYS A 8 5.98 -10.75 -5.74
CA LYS A 8 5.76 -12.11 -5.20
C LYS A 8 6.57 -13.17 -5.96
N ILE A 9 6.67 -13.06 -7.29
CA ILE A 9 7.47 -13.99 -8.11
C ILE A 9 8.96 -13.61 -8.21
N LYS A 10 9.44 -12.72 -7.32
CA LYS A 10 10.84 -12.24 -7.24
C LYS A 10 11.39 -11.65 -8.53
N LYS A 11 10.53 -11.15 -9.42
CA LYS A 11 10.94 -10.46 -10.65
C LYS A 11 11.13 -8.97 -10.39
N LYS A 12 12.11 -8.66 -9.53
CA LYS A 12 12.36 -7.29 -9.04
C LYS A 12 12.54 -6.28 -10.17
N GLU A 13 13.36 -6.58 -11.17
CA GLU A 13 13.60 -5.68 -12.32
C GLU A 13 12.32 -5.38 -13.11
N GLN A 14 11.46 -6.38 -13.31
CA GLN A 14 10.18 -6.18 -14.01
C GLN A 14 9.20 -5.36 -13.16
N ALA A 15 9.21 -5.55 -11.83
CA ALA A 15 8.42 -4.72 -10.92
C ALA A 15 8.87 -3.25 -10.92
N LEU A 16 10.19 -3.01 -10.97
CA LEU A 16 10.77 -1.67 -11.06
C LEU A 16 10.44 -1.00 -12.40
N SER A 17 10.59 -1.71 -13.52
CA SER A 17 10.20 -1.20 -14.84
C SER A 17 8.71 -0.87 -14.89
N TYR A 18 7.85 -1.75 -14.36
CA TYR A 18 6.42 -1.49 -14.30
C TYR A 18 6.09 -0.25 -13.44
N TYR A 19 6.76 -0.08 -12.30
CA TYR A 19 6.60 1.10 -11.45
C TYR A 19 6.95 2.38 -12.23
N GLN A 20 8.09 2.40 -12.91
CA GLN A 20 8.54 3.55 -13.72
C GLN A 20 7.54 3.86 -14.83
N ASP A 21 7.08 2.86 -15.59
CA ASP A 21 6.08 3.04 -16.65
C ASP A 21 4.77 3.64 -16.11
N VAL A 22 4.35 3.25 -14.91
CA VAL A 22 3.17 3.81 -14.25
C VAL A 22 3.41 5.26 -13.83
N LYS A 23 4.57 5.60 -13.25
CA LYS A 23 4.90 6.98 -12.86
C LYS A 23 5.01 7.93 -14.06
N GLU A 24 5.56 7.47 -15.18
CA GLU A 24 5.59 8.24 -16.43
C GLU A 24 4.17 8.55 -16.93
N LYS A 25 3.28 7.55 -16.92
CA LYS A 25 1.87 7.75 -17.29
C LYS A 25 1.16 8.73 -16.36
N LEU A 26 1.41 8.63 -15.05
CA LEU A 26 0.82 9.54 -14.05
C LEU A 26 1.33 10.98 -14.18
N THR A 27 2.50 11.19 -14.78
CA THR A 27 3.01 12.54 -15.10
C THR A 27 2.18 13.18 -16.22
N ALA A 28 1.77 12.39 -17.22
CA ALA A 28 0.92 12.85 -18.31
C ALA A 28 -0.56 12.96 -17.91
N GLU A 29 -1.04 12.02 -17.09
CA GLU A 29 -2.43 11.94 -16.63
C GLU A 29 -2.48 11.69 -15.11
N PRO A 30 -2.49 12.77 -14.30
CA PRO A 30 -2.45 12.65 -12.86
C PRO A 30 -3.64 11.89 -12.28
N ASN A 31 -3.35 10.85 -11.49
CA ASN A 31 -4.35 10.09 -10.75
C ASN A 31 -3.80 9.74 -9.36
N ARG A 32 -4.24 10.50 -8.35
CA ARG A 32 -3.75 10.41 -6.98
C ARG A 32 -4.02 9.05 -6.33
N ILE A 33 -5.16 8.44 -6.62
CA ILE A 33 -5.52 7.12 -6.10
C ILE A 33 -4.56 6.06 -6.67
N CYS A 34 -4.33 6.07 -7.98
CA CYS A 34 -3.41 5.14 -8.63
C CYS A 34 -1.97 5.35 -8.12
N GLU A 35 -1.56 6.61 -7.99
CA GLU A 35 -0.25 7.00 -7.46
C GLU A 35 -0.02 6.48 -6.04
N ALA A 36 -0.94 6.76 -5.11
CA ALA A 36 -0.83 6.29 -3.73
C ALA A 36 -0.74 4.75 -3.66
N LYS A 37 -1.56 4.04 -4.44
CA LYS A 37 -1.53 2.56 -4.47
C LYS A 37 -0.20 2.02 -4.98
N ILE A 38 0.37 2.60 -6.04
CA ILE A 38 1.63 2.11 -6.60
C ILE A 38 2.82 2.46 -5.70
N ASP A 39 2.81 3.64 -5.09
CA ASP A 39 3.89 4.10 -4.21
C ASP A 39 3.93 3.28 -2.90
N ILE A 40 2.78 2.91 -2.32
CA ILE A 40 2.71 1.97 -1.19
C ILE A 40 3.33 0.62 -1.56
N LEU A 41 2.91 0.04 -2.69
CA LEU A 41 3.39 -1.27 -3.12
C LEU A 41 4.89 -1.26 -3.41
N TYR A 42 5.39 -0.16 -3.99
CA TYR A 42 6.81 0.05 -4.18
C TYR A 42 7.57 0.14 -2.84
N ALA A 43 7.09 0.96 -1.90
CA ALA A 43 7.74 1.15 -0.60
C ALA A 43 7.87 -0.16 0.19
N ILE A 44 6.81 -0.99 0.23
CA ILE A 44 6.83 -2.24 1.02
C ILE A 44 7.67 -3.35 0.38
N TYR A 45 7.71 -3.45 -0.96
CA TYR A 45 8.36 -4.56 -1.65
C TYR A 45 9.73 -4.24 -2.25
N ALA A 46 9.98 -3.01 -2.69
CA ALA A 46 11.25 -2.61 -3.30
C ALA A 46 12.28 -2.14 -2.28
N GLU A 47 11.84 -1.30 -1.33
CA GLU A 47 12.70 -0.61 -0.36
C GLU A 47 12.70 -1.33 0.98
N GLY A 48 11.52 -1.62 1.54
CA GLY A 48 11.31 -2.57 2.63
C GLY A 48 12.03 -2.23 3.95
N GLY A 49 11.26 -1.79 4.94
CA GLY A 49 11.60 -2.02 6.35
C GLY A 49 12.48 -0.99 7.05
N HIS A 50 12.45 0.26 6.61
CA HIS A 50 13.07 1.38 7.32
C HIS A 50 12.02 2.45 7.65
N ALA A 51 12.29 3.31 8.63
CA ALA A 51 11.29 4.23 9.17
C ALA A 51 10.65 5.15 8.11
N GLU A 52 11.42 5.55 7.10
CA GLU A 52 10.94 6.40 6.01
C GLU A 52 9.86 5.73 5.16
N THR A 53 10.02 4.43 4.83
CA THR A 53 9.01 3.70 4.04
C THR A 53 7.74 3.47 4.84
N PHE A 54 7.85 3.31 6.16
CA PHE A 54 6.69 3.23 7.04
C PHE A 54 5.88 4.53 7.02
N HIS A 55 6.55 5.68 7.13
CA HIS A 55 5.90 6.99 7.09
C HIS A 55 5.27 7.29 5.73
N LEU A 56 5.95 6.96 4.63
CA LEU A 56 5.40 7.11 3.27
C LEU A 56 4.15 6.26 3.07
N CYS A 57 4.19 4.98 3.48
CA CYS A 57 3.01 4.12 3.41
C CYS A 57 1.83 4.74 4.14
N LYS A 58 2.03 5.21 5.38
CA LYS A 58 0.96 5.86 6.16
C LYS A 58 0.38 7.07 5.47
N GLN A 59 1.22 7.96 4.95
CA GLN A 59 0.76 9.16 4.25
C GLN A 59 -0.14 8.78 3.06
N HIS A 60 0.26 7.80 2.27
CA HIS A 60 -0.53 7.34 1.13
C HIS A 60 -1.81 6.59 1.55
N MET A 61 -1.82 5.90 2.70
CA MET A 61 -3.05 5.34 3.27
C MET A 61 -4.03 6.45 3.65
N ASP A 62 -3.54 7.53 4.27
CA ASP A 62 -4.35 8.70 4.64
C ASP A 62 -4.94 9.38 3.39
N ASP A 63 -4.14 9.51 2.32
CA ASP A 63 -4.60 10.02 1.03
C ASP A 63 -5.75 9.17 0.47
N LEU A 64 -5.58 7.84 0.42
CA LEU A 64 -6.61 6.91 -0.03
C LEU A 64 -7.86 6.95 0.86
N LEU A 65 -7.69 7.08 2.17
CA LEU A 65 -8.79 7.20 3.12
C LEU A 65 -9.60 8.47 2.87
N SER A 66 -8.93 9.59 2.56
CA SER A 66 -9.60 10.86 2.25
C SER A 66 -10.45 10.79 0.98
N GLU A 67 -10.05 9.96 0.02
CA GLU A 67 -10.78 9.65 -1.22
C GLU A 67 -11.85 8.56 -1.03
N LYS A 68 -12.07 8.08 0.21
CA LYS A 68 -13.01 7.01 0.57
C LYS A 68 -12.70 5.66 -0.08
N GLU A 69 -11.45 5.40 -0.42
CA GLU A 69 -10.98 4.13 -0.98
C GLU A 69 -10.79 3.07 0.12
N TYR A 70 -11.82 2.85 0.96
CA TYR A 70 -11.74 2.03 2.18
C TYR A 70 -11.27 0.60 1.91
N ASP A 71 -11.80 -0.05 0.87
CA ASP A 71 -11.36 -1.40 0.50
C ASP A 71 -9.87 -1.45 0.13
N SER A 72 -9.38 -0.39 -0.52
CA SER A 72 -7.97 -0.31 -0.90
C SER A 72 -7.09 -0.08 0.31
N VAL A 73 -7.47 0.82 1.23
CA VAL A 73 -6.74 1.03 2.49
C VAL A 73 -6.68 -0.29 3.25
N ARG A 74 -7.82 -0.97 3.43
CA ARG A 74 -7.89 -2.27 4.12
C ARG A 74 -6.97 -3.32 3.48
N GLU A 75 -7.05 -3.54 2.16
CA GLU A 75 -6.20 -4.53 1.47
C GLU A 75 -4.72 -4.17 1.60
N LEU A 76 -4.35 -2.90 1.39
CA LEU A 76 -2.96 -2.47 1.41
C LEU A 76 -2.37 -2.51 2.81
N SER A 77 -3.14 -2.16 3.86
CA SER A 77 -2.69 -2.27 5.25
C SER A 77 -2.44 -3.73 5.62
N ILE A 78 -3.26 -4.68 5.16
CA ILE A 78 -2.97 -6.11 5.36
C ILE A 78 -1.64 -6.49 4.69
N LEU A 79 -1.44 -6.10 3.43
CA LEU A 79 -0.22 -6.42 2.68
C LEU A 79 1.03 -5.80 3.33
N ALA A 80 0.93 -4.54 3.78
CA ALA A 80 2.00 -3.88 4.51
C ALA A 80 2.28 -4.61 5.83
N GLY A 81 1.25 -4.94 6.62
CA GLY A 81 1.40 -5.69 7.87
C GLY A 81 2.11 -7.03 7.67
N GLU A 82 1.72 -7.80 6.65
CA GLU A 82 2.38 -9.06 6.29
C GLU A 82 3.85 -8.84 5.93
N ARG A 83 4.13 -7.81 5.13
CA ARG A 83 5.48 -7.54 4.64
C ARG A 83 6.41 -7.08 5.77
N TYR A 84 5.96 -6.19 6.65
CA TYR A 84 6.74 -5.77 7.81
C TYR A 84 6.94 -6.93 8.81
N ARG A 85 5.95 -7.83 8.95
CA ARG A 85 6.10 -9.05 9.75
C ARG A 85 7.18 -9.98 9.20
N GLU A 86 7.23 -10.18 7.87
CA GLU A 86 8.30 -10.97 7.21
C GLU A 86 9.69 -10.39 7.42
N LEU A 87 9.79 -9.07 7.60
CA LEU A 87 11.04 -8.35 7.91
C LEU A 87 11.33 -8.27 9.41
N GLU A 88 10.54 -8.95 10.25
CA GLU A 88 10.66 -8.95 11.73
C GLU A 88 10.43 -7.57 12.39
N LEU A 89 9.79 -6.65 11.67
CA LEU A 89 9.42 -5.30 12.13
C LEU A 89 8.02 -5.33 12.75
N TYR A 90 7.92 -6.01 13.90
CA TYR A 90 6.62 -6.36 14.48
C TYR A 90 5.79 -5.16 14.95
N LYS A 91 6.43 -4.05 15.33
CA LYS A 91 5.73 -2.85 15.77
C LYS A 91 4.98 -2.19 14.61
N GLU A 92 5.65 -2.03 13.49
CA GLU A 92 5.13 -1.49 12.24
C GLU A 92 4.08 -2.45 11.65
N ALA A 93 4.34 -3.75 11.69
CA ALA A 93 3.39 -4.76 11.27
C ALA A 93 2.08 -4.67 12.06
N ALA A 94 2.16 -4.57 13.40
CA ALA A 94 1.00 -4.42 14.27
C ALA A 94 0.21 -3.14 13.98
N HIS A 95 0.88 -2.05 13.62
CA HIS A 95 0.22 -0.80 13.23
C HIS A 95 -0.68 -1.01 12.01
N PHE A 96 -0.16 -1.59 10.94
CA PHE A 96 -0.94 -1.81 9.72
C PHE A 96 -2.05 -2.84 9.90
N PHE A 97 -1.84 -3.90 10.69
CA PHE A 97 -2.94 -4.81 11.00
C PHE A 97 -4.04 -4.14 11.82
N TYR A 98 -3.69 -3.26 12.75
CA TYR A 98 -4.68 -2.50 13.51
C TYR A 98 -5.46 -1.53 12.62
N GLU A 99 -4.77 -0.83 11.70
CA GLU A 99 -5.41 0.03 10.70
C GLU A 99 -6.41 -0.74 9.83
N ALA A 100 -6.03 -1.92 9.32
CA ALA A 100 -6.95 -2.76 8.55
C ALA A 100 -8.21 -3.14 9.33
N LEU A 101 -8.08 -3.44 10.63
CA LEU A 101 -9.22 -3.75 11.50
C LEU A 101 -10.14 -2.53 11.71
N GLN A 102 -9.56 -1.34 11.88
CA GLN A 102 -10.35 -0.10 12.02
C GLN A 102 -11.15 0.19 10.75
N ILE A 103 -10.56 -0.01 9.57
CA ILE A 103 -11.25 0.20 8.29
C ILE A 103 -12.32 -0.86 8.06
N GLU A 104 -12.07 -2.13 8.40
CA GLU A 104 -13.09 -3.19 8.36
C GLU A 104 -14.30 -2.85 9.25
N GLU A 105 -14.07 -2.33 10.45
CA GLU A 105 -15.15 -1.89 11.34
C GLU A 105 -15.90 -0.69 10.77
N LEU A 106 -15.20 0.26 10.16
CA LEU A 106 -15.80 1.41 9.49
C LEU A 106 -16.72 0.94 8.35
N ILE A 107 -16.23 0.11 7.43
CA ILE A 107 -16.99 -0.42 6.29
C ILE A 107 -18.30 -1.05 6.78
N LYS A 108 -18.23 -1.95 7.77
CA LYS A 108 -19.41 -2.61 8.36
C LYS A 108 -20.44 -1.64 8.91
N ARG A 109 -20.02 -0.52 9.51
CA ARG A 109 -20.95 0.49 10.03
C ARG A 109 -21.62 1.27 8.90
N THR A 110 -20.94 1.46 7.76
CA THR A 110 -21.46 2.20 6.60
C THR A 110 -22.38 1.36 5.71
N GLU A 111 -22.22 0.03 5.67
CA GLU A 111 -23.10 -0.89 4.90
C GLU A 111 -24.48 -1.13 5.54
N VAL A 112 -24.69 -0.65 6.78
CA VAL A 112 -25.92 -0.86 7.57
C VAL A 112 -26.93 0.30 7.41
N ILE A 113 -26.71 1.20 6.44
CA ILE A 113 -27.59 2.37 6.16
C ILE A 113 -28.33 2.18 4.83
#